data_AF-A0A379B0Q0-F1
#
_entry.id   AF-A0A379B0Q0-F1
#
_cell.length_a   1.000
_cell.length_b   1.000
_cell.length_c   1.000
_cell.angle_alpha   90.00
_cell.angle_beta   90.00
_cell.angle_gamma   90.00
#
_symmetry.space_group_name_H-M   'P 1'
#
loop_
_entity.id
_entity.type
_entity.pdbx_description
1 polymer ?
#
loop_
_entity_poly.entity_id
_entity_poly.type
_entity_poly.pdbx_seq_one_letter_code
_entity_poly.pdbx_strand_id
1 'polypeptide(L)'
;MMLAGKGLRVALVTTHLPLKDVAAAITQPLIESVARILHHDLKHKFGIKNPKILVAGLNPHAGEGGHLGHEETDTIIPALENLRREGINLAGPYPADTLFQPFMLEGADAVLAMYHDQGLPVLKYHSFGQGVNITLGLPFIRTSVDHGTALDLAATGRADSGSLITAVETAVEMARGSL
;
A
#
# COMPACT_ATOMS: atom_id res chain seq x y z
N MET A 1 -1.76 5.22 -4.09
CA MET A 1 -0.60 5.68 -3.29
C MET A 1 0.08 4.45 -2.70
N MET A 2 1.40 4.42 -2.60
CA MET A 2 2.13 3.37 -1.88
C MET A 2 3.18 4.00 -0.98
N LEU A 3 3.28 3.56 0.27
CA LEU A 3 4.44 3.84 1.10
C LEU A 3 5.37 2.62 1.11
N ALA A 4 6.68 2.86 1.15
CA ALA A 4 7.69 1.81 1.20
C ALA A 4 8.78 2.17 2.20
N GLY A 5 9.31 1.18 2.92
CA GLY A 5 10.43 1.37 3.83
C GLY A 5 10.89 0.05 4.46
N LYS A 6 12.21 -0.15 4.57
CA LYS A 6 12.85 -1.33 5.17
C LYS A 6 12.24 -2.68 4.71
N GLY A 7 12.03 -2.81 3.40
CA GLY A 7 11.50 -4.04 2.78
C GLY A 7 9.98 -4.20 2.82
N LEU A 8 9.24 -3.35 3.56
CA LEU A 8 7.79 -3.36 3.57
C LEU A 8 7.24 -2.34 2.57
N ARG A 9 6.30 -2.76 1.71
CA ARG A 9 5.56 -1.90 0.77
C ARG A 9 4.06 -2.00 1.08
N VAL A 10 3.40 -0.88 1.32
CA VAL A 10 1.96 -0.80 1.62
C VAL A 10 1.30 0.17 0.65
N ALA A 11 0.50 -0.37 -0.26
CA ALA A 11 -0.38 0.37 -1.14
C ALA A 11 -1.77 0.55 -0.49
N LEU A 12 -2.46 1.61 -0.88
CA LEU A 12 -3.77 1.97 -0.33
C LEU A 12 -4.84 2.02 -1.43
N VAL A 13 -5.98 1.38 -1.19
CA VAL A 13 -7.17 1.49 -2.05
C VAL A 13 -7.76 2.90 -1.94
N THR A 14 -7.94 3.40 -0.72
CA THR A 14 -8.34 4.79 -0.45
C THR A 14 -7.24 5.57 0.26
N THR A 15 -7.15 6.88 0.04
CA THR A 15 -6.10 7.73 0.64
C THR A 15 -6.68 8.62 1.74
N HIS A 16 -6.68 9.94 1.56
CA HIS A 16 -7.13 10.89 2.57
C HIS A 16 -8.65 11.08 2.50
N LEU A 17 -9.40 10.10 3.00
CA LEU A 17 -10.84 10.18 3.20
C LEU A 17 -11.17 10.24 4.70
N PRO A 18 -12.23 10.95 5.12
CA PRO A 18 -12.80 10.76 6.44
C PRO A 18 -13.19 9.29 6.63
N LEU A 19 -12.95 8.72 7.81
CA LEU A 19 -13.18 7.29 8.07
C LEU A 19 -14.62 6.85 7.74
N LYS A 20 -15.61 7.70 8.02
CA LYS A 20 -17.03 7.44 7.72
C LYS A 20 -17.33 7.23 6.23
N ASP A 21 -16.48 7.73 5.34
CA ASP A 21 -16.67 7.68 3.89
C ASP A 21 -15.89 6.52 3.24
N VAL A 22 -15.05 5.81 4.01
CA VAL A 22 -14.20 4.72 3.50
C VAL A 22 -15.05 3.58 2.95
N ALA A 23 -16.01 3.06 3.73
CA ALA A 23 -16.78 1.88 3.33
C ALA A 23 -17.52 2.09 2.01
N ALA A 24 -18.18 3.25 1.85
CA ALA A 24 -18.89 3.59 0.62
C ALA A 24 -17.95 3.80 -0.59
N ALA A 25 -16.68 4.14 -0.37
CA ALA A 25 -15.70 4.31 -1.43
C ALA A 25 -15.14 2.97 -1.94
N ILE A 26 -15.17 1.91 -1.12
CA ILE A 26 -14.70 0.58 -1.50
C ILE A 26 -15.70 -0.05 -2.48
N THR A 27 -15.38 0.10 -3.77
CA THR A 27 -16.15 -0.48 -4.87
C THR A 27 -15.27 -1.44 -5.66
N GLN A 28 -15.87 -2.43 -6.30
CA GLN A 28 -15.15 -3.41 -7.12
C GLN A 28 -14.30 -2.71 -8.22
N PRO A 29 -14.83 -1.74 -9.00
CA PRO A 29 -14.02 -1.02 -9.98
C PRO A 29 -12.81 -0.30 -9.37
N LEU A 30 -12.94 0.27 -8.17
CA LEU A 30 -11.82 0.93 -7.49
C LEU A 30 -10.74 -0.08 -7.09
N ILE A 31 -11.12 -1.17 -6.42
CA ILE A 31 -10.18 -2.22 -5.99
C ILE A 31 -9.42 -2.76 -7.20
N GLU A 32 -10.16 -3.12 -8.27
CA GLU A 32 -9.54 -3.70 -9.45
C GLU A 32 -8.61 -2.70 -10.17
N SER A 33 -9.01 -1.44 -10.28
CA SER A 33 -8.15 -0.39 -10.84
C SER A 33 -6.85 -0.23 -10.04
N VAL A 34 -6.96 -0.09 -8.71
CA VAL A 34 -5.79 0.08 -7.83
C VAL A 34 -4.89 -1.15 -7.86
N ALA A 35 -5.45 -2.36 -7.80
CA ALA A 35 -4.67 -3.60 -7.84
C ALA A 35 -3.95 -3.80 -9.17
N ARG A 36 -4.57 -3.46 -10.31
CA ARG A 36 -3.91 -3.50 -11.63
C ARG A 36 -2.76 -2.50 -11.70
N ILE A 37 -2.94 -1.28 -11.20
CA ILE A 37 -1.88 -0.26 -11.13
C ILE A 37 -0.72 -0.75 -10.25
N LEU A 38 -1.03 -1.29 -9.07
CA LEU A 38 -0.02 -1.82 -8.16
C LEU A 38 0.77 -2.96 -8.80
N HIS A 39 0.07 -3.95 -9.35
CA HIS A 39 0.70 -5.08 -10.02
C HIS A 39 1.56 -4.63 -11.20
N HIS A 40 1.04 -3.77 -12.09
CA HIS A 40 1.79 -3.22 -13.21
C HIS A 40 3.08 -2.53 -12.74
N ASP A 41 2.98 -1.60 -11.79
CA ASP A 41 4.15 -0.83 -11.38
C ASP A 41 5.14 -1.67 -10.57
N LEU A 42 4.72 -2.68 -9.80
CA LEU A 42 5.65 -3.65 -9.19
C LEU A 42 6.47 -4.40 -10.25
N LYS A 43 5.86 -4.75 -11.39
CA LYS A 43 6.60 -5.38 -12.49
C LYS A 43 7.55 -4.41 -13.18
N HIS A 44 7.05 -3.23 -13.54
CA HIS A 44 7.75 -2.34 -14.47
C HIS A 44 8.66 -1.31 -13.80
N LYS A 45 8.35 -0.91 -12.57
CA LYS A 45 9.14 0.08 -11.79
C LYS A 45 9.97 -0.56 -10.69
N PHE A 46 9.63 -1.79 -10.26
CA PHE A 46 10.38 -2.55 -9.24
C PHE A 46 10.97 -3.87 -9.77
N GLY A 47 10.81 -4.18 -11.06
CA GLY A 47 11.46 -5.37 -11.66
C GLY A 47 10.92 -6.73 -11.19
N ILE A 48 9.81 -6.77 -10.45
CA ILE A 48 9.29 -8.00 -9.84
C ILE A 48 8.48 -8.78 -10.88
N LYS A 49 9.02 -9.88 -11.39
CA LYS A 49 8.40 -10.63 -12.52
C LYS A 49 6.99 -11.15 -12.24
N ASN A 50 6.72 -11.60 -11.02
CA ASN A 50 5.42 -12.15 -10.61
C ASN A 50 5.04 -11.65 -9.20
N PRO A 51 4.58 -10.38 -9.07
CA PRO A 51 4.36 -9.77 -7.77
C PRO A 51 3.31 -10.52 -6.95
N LYS A 52 3.67 -10.97 -5.75
CA LYS A 52 2.75 -11.51 -4.75
C LYS A 52 2.23 -10.37 -3.87
N ILE A 53 0.95 -10.06 -4.02
CA ILE A 53 0.29 -8.97 -3.28
C ILE A 53 -0.65 -9.58 -2.24
N LEU A 54 -0.47 -9.21 -0.98
CA LEU A 54 -1.42 -9.55 0.08
C LEU A 54 -2.46 -8.45 0.22
N VAL A 55 -3.72 -8.80 0.40
CA VAL A 55 -4.84 -7.85 0.46
C VAL A 55 -5.53 -7.95 1.81
N ALA A 56 -5.72 -6.81 2.48
CA ALA A 56 -6.50 -6.74 3.70
C ALA A 56 -8.01 -6.81 3.41
N GLY A 57 -8.81 -7.30 4.34
CA GLY A 57 -10.24 -6.98 4.39
C GLY A 57 -10.47 -5.51 4.72
N LEU A 58 -11.67 -5.00 4.48
CA LEU A 58 -12.10 -3.71 5.01
C LEU A 58 -12.44 -3.82 6.50
N ASN A 59 -13.20 -4.84 6.85
CA ASN A 59 -13.73 -5.05 8.18
C ASN A 59 -12.72 -5.80 9.08
N PRO A 60 -12.80 -5.63 10.41
CA PRO A 60 -12.11 -6.49 11.35
C PRO A 60 -12.39 -7.97 11.03
N HIS A 61 -11.39 -8.82 11.19
CA HIS A 61 -11.49 -10.25 10.85
C HIS A 61 -11.89 -10.51 9.39
N ALA A 62 -11.68 -9.54 8.48
CA ALA A 62 -12.15 -9.61 7.10
C ALA A 62 -13.65 -9.97 7.02
N GLY A 63 -14.45 -9.34 7.88
CA GLY A 63 -15.91 -9.47 7.89
C GLY A 63 -16.42 -10.70 8.64
N GLU A 64 -15.55 -11.58 9.16
CA GLU A 64 -15.93 -12.79 9.91
C GLU A 64 -17.03 -13.60 9.19
N GLY A 65 -16.82 -13.89 7.91
CA GLY A 65 -17.80 -14.63 7.09
C GLY A 65 -19.13 -13.88 6.85
N GLY A 66 -19.15 -12.56 7.01
CA GLY A 66 -20.35 -11.73 6.88
C GLY A 66 -20.95 -11.29 8.22
N HIS A 67 -20.43 -11.77 9.36
CA HIS A 67 -20.92 -11.39 10.69
C HIS A 67 -20.50 -9.99 11.14
N LEU A 68 -19.42 -9.45 10.56
CA LEU A 68 -18.85 -8.14 10.87
C LEU A 68 -18.80 -7.23 9.63
N GLY A 69 -19.84 -7.27 8.80
CA GLY A 69 -19.91 -6.51 7.54
C GLY A 69 -19.85 -7.44 6.32
N HIS A 70 -20.35 -6.93 5.19
CA HIS A 70 -20.56 -7.71 3.96
C HIS A 70 -19.68 -7.24 2.79
N GLU A 71 -18.89 -6.19 2.98
CA GLU A 71 -18.04 -5.61 1.93
C GLU A 71 -17.03 -6.62 1.39
N GLU A 72 -16.54 -7.55 2.21
CA GLU A 72 -15.72 -8.65 1.74
C GLU A 72 -16.46 -9.56 0.76
N THR A 73 -17.64 -10.06 1.14
CA THR A 73 -18.41 -11.02 0.32
C THR A 73 -18.96 -10.36 -0.94
N ASP A 74 -19.42 -9.12 -0.81
CA ASP A 74 -20.20 -8.45 -1.85
C ASP A 74 -19.30 -7.70 -2.84
N THR A 75 -18.10 -7.30 -2.42
CA THR A 75 -17.22 -6.42 -3.21
C THR A 75 -15.78 -6.92 -3.31
N ILE A 76 -15.09 -7.15 -2.19
CA ILE A 76 -13.65 -7.41 -2.20
C ILE A 76 -13.34 -8.79 -2.79
N ILE A 77 -13.98 -9.85 -2.32
CA ILE A 77 -13.77 -11.22 -2.83
C ILE A 77 -14.07 -11.29 -4.34
N PRO A 78 -15.22 -10.80 -4.85
CA PRO A 78 -15.47 -10.75 -6.29
C PRO A 78 -14.39 -10.01 -7.09
N ALA A 79 -13.91 -8.87 -6.59
CA ALA A 79 -12.83 -8.11 -7.22
C ALA A 79 -11.53 -8.92 -7.30
N LEU A 80 -11.13 -9.56 -6.19
CA LEU A 80 -9.92 -10.37 -6.14
C LEU A 80 -10.01 -11.61 -7.03
N GLU A 81 -11.17 -12.25 -7.12
CA GLU A 81 -11.37 -13.38 -8.02
C GLU A 81 -11.24 -12.97 -9.50
N ASN A 82 -11.81 -11.83 -9.89
CA ASN A 82 -11.65 -11.29 -11.25
C ASN A 82 -10.17 -11.09 -11.59
N LEU A 83 -9.43 -10.42 -10.69
CA LEU A 83 -8.01 -10.14 -10.89
C LEU A 83 -7.15 -11.42 -10.92
N ARG A 84 -7.51 -12.44 -10.13
CA ARG A 84 -6.85 -13.75 -10.19
C ARG A 84 -7.07 -14.45 -11.52
N ARG A 85 -8.26 -14.34 -12.13
CA ARG A 85 -8.54 -14.86 -13.48
C ARG A 85 -7.71 -14.14 -14.55
N GLU A 86 -7.31 -12.90 -14.31
CA GLU A 86 -6.36 -12.15 -15.15
C GLU A 86 -4.89 -12.56 -14.92
N GLY A 87 -4.61 -13.47 -13.97
CA GLY A 87 -3.27 -13.94 -13.65
C GLY A 87 -2.53 -13.07 -12.62
N ILE A 88 -3.21 -12.16 -11.92
CA ILE A 88 -2.60 -11.36 -10.86
C ILE A 88 -2.53 -12.20 -9.57
N ASN A 89 -1.32 -12.34 -9.02
CA ASN A 89 -1.08 -13.14 -7.81
C ASN A 89 -1.47 -12.36 -6.54
N LEU A 90 -2.74 -12.50 -6.16
CA LEU A 90 -3.35 -11.85 -4.99
C LEU A 90 -3.80 -12.87 -3.95
N ALA A 91 -3.41 -12.67 -2.69
CA ALA A 91 -3.86 -13.48 -1.56
C ALA A 91 -4.67 -12.62 -0.56
N GLY A 92 -5.76 -13.17 -0.03
CA GLY A 92 -6.70 -12.46 0.85
C GLY A 92 -8.16 -12.52 0.36
N PRO A 93 -9.07 -11.74 0.97
CA PRO A 93 -8.79 -10.74 2.01
C PRO A 93 -8.37 -11.37 3.34
N TYR A 94 -7.41 -10.74 4.03
CA TYR A 94 -6.95 -11.15 5.36
C TYR A 94 -7.36 -10.14 6.44
N PRO A 95 -7.58 -10.57 7.68
CA PRO A 95 -7.66 -9.66 8.82
C PRO A 95 -6.38 -8.82 8.92
N ALA A 96 -6.50 -7.49 8.92
CA ALA A 96 -5.35 -6.59 8.83
C ALA A 96 -4.36 -6.76 10.01
N ASP A 97 -4.87 -7.03 11.20
CA ASP A 97 -4.08 -7.27 12.42
C ASP A 97 -3.22 -8.54 12.35
N THR A 98 -3.67 -9.57 11.63
CA THR A 98 -2.89 -10.80 11.37
C THR A 98 -1.97 -10.66 10.16
N LEU A 99 -2.37 -9.87 9.16
CA LEU A 99 -1.68 -9.72 7.89
C LEU A 99 -0.27 -9.14 8.04
N PHE A 100 -0.05 -8.24 9.00
CA PHE A 100 1.23 -7.57 9.21
C PHE A 100 2.24 -8.35 10.06
N GLN A 101 1.99 -9.62 10.32
CA GLN A 101 2.92 -10.49 11.04
C GLN A 101 4.07 -10.95 10.12
N PRO A 102 5.31 -11.07 10.61
CA PRO A 102 6.47 -11.37 9.75
C PRO A 102 6.30 -12.61 8.85
N PHE A 103 5.69 -13.69 9.35
CA PHE A 103 5.48 -14.92 8.57
C PHE A 103 4.45 -14.75 7.45
N MET A 104 3.49 -13.83 7.59
CA MET A 104 2.53 -13.51 6.52
C MET A 104 3.23 -12.71 5.43
N LEU A 105 4.05 -11.74 5.84
CA LEU A 105 4.79 -10.85 4.94
C LEU A 105 5.93 -11.58 4.20
N GLU A 106 6.36 -12.74 4.68
CA GLU A 106 7.43 -13.52 4.05
C GLU A 106 7.07 -13.90 2.60
N GLY A 107 7.96 -13.49 1.69
CA GLY A 107 7.81 -13.69 0.26
C GLY A 107 6.69 -12.87 -0.41
N ALA A 108 6.07 -11.92 0.30
CA ALA A 108 5.17 -10.94 -0.29
C ALA A 108 5.92 -9.70 -0.78
N ASP A 109 5.50 -9.15 -1.91
CA ASP A 109 6.14 -7.99 -2.53
C ASP A 109 5.50 -6.66 -2.10
N ALA A 110 4.20 -6.71 -1.80
CA ALA A 110 3.42 -5.59 -1.29
C ALA A 110 2.17 -6.04 -0.53
N VAL A 111 1.71 -5.17 0.36
CA VAL A 111 0.38 -5.23 0.99
C VAL A 111 -0.53 -4.18 0.34
N LEU A 112 -1.78 -4.54 0.06
CA LEU A 112 -2.84 -3.63 -0.34
C LEU A 112 -3.84 -3.48 0.82
N ALA A 113 -3.77 -2.35 1.49
CA ALA A 113 -4.70 -1.98 2.56
C ALA A 113 -5.88 -1.17 2.01
N MET A 114 -7.05 -1.31 2.63
CA MET A 114 -8.29 -0.67 2.18
C MET A 114 -8.30 0.85 2.45
N TYR A 115 -7.68 1.28 3.55
CA TYR A 115 -7.64 2.69 3.94
C TYR A 115 -6.35 3.07 4.64
N HIS A 116 -6.13 4.39 4.75
CA HIS A 116 -4.90 5.02 5.23
C HIS A 116 -4.42 4.46 6.59
N ASP A 117 -5.25 4.56 7.63
CA ASP A 117 -4.87 4.17 8.99
C ASP A 117 -4.86 2.65 9.22
N GLN A 118 -5.22 1.85 8.21
CA GLN A 118 -5.14 0.40 8.30
C GLN A 118 -3.71 -0.13 8.13
N GLY A 119 -2.94 0.49 7.23
CA GLY A 119 -1.61 0.00 6.85
C GLY A 119 -0.46 0.92 7.25
N LEU A 120 -0.68 2.23 7.26
CA LEU A 120 0.40 3.18 7.50
C LEU A 120 0.94 3.21 8.95
N PRO A 121 0.15 2.97 10.01
CA PRO A 121 0.71 2.88 11.36
C PRO A 121 1.80 1.82 11.48
N VAL A 122 1.56 0.62 10.93
CA VAL A 122 2.55 -0.47 10.93
C VAL A 122 3.77 -0.10 10.10
N LEU A 123 3.59 0.45 8.90
CA LEU A 123 4.71 0.83 8.05
C LEU A 123 5.57 1.91 8.68
N LYS A 124 4.97 2.94 9.29
CA LYS A 124 5.71 4.02 9.95
C LYS A 124 6.48 3.51 11.17
N TYR A 125 5.86 2.61 11.94
CA TYR A 125 6.53 1.94 13.03
C TYR A 125 7.72 1.10 12.54
N HIS A 126 7.56 0.33 11.46
CA HIS A 126 8.60 -0.52 10.90
C HIS A 126 9.75 0.27 10.24
N SER A 127 9.44 1.37 9.56
CA SER A 127 10.41 2.15 8.77
C SER A 127 11.19 3.18 9.60
N PHE A 128 10.75 3.53 10.81
CA PHE A 128 11.43 4.48 11.71
C PHE A 128 11.82 5.81 11.01
N GLY A 129 10.91 6.38 10.21
CA GLY A 129 11.13 7.65 9.50
C GLY A 129 11.87 7.54 8.15
N GLN A 130 12.24 6.32 7.75
CA GLN A 130 12.78 6.03 6.41
C GLN A 130 11.69 5.57 5.43
N GLY A 131 10.46 6.06 5.63
CA GLY A 131 9.33 5.79 4.75
C GLY A 131 9.37 6.71 3.54
N VAL A 132 9.11 6.17 2.35
CA VAL A 132 8.98 6.93 1.10
C VAL A 132 7.57 6.78 0.57
N ASN A 133 6.95 7.89 0.20
CA ASN A 133 5.68 7.90 -0.51
C ASN A 133 5.92 7.86 -2.03
N ILE A 134 5.39 6.84 -2.68
CA ILE A 134 5.54 6.57 -4.11
C ILE A 134 4.16 6.68 -4.77
N THR A 135 4.07 7.50 -5.82
CA THR A 135 2.85 7.60 -6.62
C THR A 135 2.92 6.65 -7.80
N LEU A 136 2.16 5.56 -7.71
CA LEU A 136 1.97 4.58 -8.77
C LEU A 136 0.91 5.03 -9.78
N GLY A 137 0.97 4.48 -11.00
CA GLY A 137 0.00 4.74 -12.08
C GLY A 137 0.27 6.00 -12.91
N LEU A 138 1.23 6.83 -12.53
CA LEU A 138 1.70 7.94 -13.36
C LEU A 138 2.61 7.43 -14.49
N PRO A 139 2.66 8.15 -15.64
CA PRO A 139 3.55 7.82 -16.76
C PRO A 139 5.03 8.11 -16.47
N PHE A 140 5.35 8.62 -15.27
CA PHE A 140 6.70 8.88 -14.79
C PHE A 140 6.87 8.46 -13.33
N ILE A 141 8.12 8.42 -12.87
CA ILE A 141 8.47 8.12 -11.48
C ILE A 141 8.24 9.37 -10.63
N ARG A 142 7.51 9.22 -9.52
CA ARG A 142 7.33 10.28 -8.52
C ARG A 142 7.42 9.68 -7.13
N THR A 143 8.40 10.13 -6.37
CA THR A 143 8.56 9.88 -4.93
C THR A 143 8.34 11.16 -4.14
N SER A 144 8.15 11.02 -2.83
CA SER A 144 7.92 12.11 -1.89
C SER A 144 8.28 11.65 -0.49
N VAL A 145 8.61 12.61 0.37
CA VAL A 145 8.70 12.39 1.82
C VAL A 145 7.37 11.90 2.41
N ASP A 146 7.45 11.29 3.60
CA ASP A 146 6.31 10.74 4.36
C ASP A 146 5.86 11.61 5.56
N HIS A 147 6.50 12.78 5.72
CA HIS A 147 6.21 13.77 6.75
C HIS A 147 5.52 15.02 6.20
N GLY A 148 4.98 15.84 7.11
CA GLY A 148 4.37 17.13 6.80
C GLY A 148 5.39 18.28 6.71
N THR A 149 4.90 19.52 6.79
CA THR A 149 5.71 20.73 6.64
C THR A 149 6.56 21.08 7.85
N ALA A 150 6.22 20.58 9.06
CA ALA A 150 6.92 20.86 10.32
C ALA A 150 7.28 22.35 10.49
N LEU A 151 6.27 23.23 10.44
CA LEU A 151 6.45 24.69 10.41
C LEU A 151 7.23 25.22 11.61
N ASP A 152 7.10 24.57 12.77
CA ASP A 152 7.83 24.86 14.01
C ASP A 152 9.33 24.54 13.93
N LEU A 153 9.75 23.71 12.96
CA LEU A 153 11.15 23.39 12.70
C LEU A 153 11.76 24.21 11.56
N ALA A 154 10.96 25.00 10.84
CA ALA A 154 11.42 25.79 9.71
C ALA A 154 12.56 26.74 10.11
N ALA A 155 13.65 26.72 9.35
CA ALA A 155 14.87 27.51 9.59
C ALA A 155 15.57 27.28 10.95
N THR A 156 15.20 26.26 11.72
CA THR A 156 15.86 25.96 13.01
C THR A 156 17.15 25.14 12.86
N GLY A 157 17.37 24.53 11.69
CA GLY A 157 18.48 23.59 11.46
C GLY A 157 18.29 22.19 12.09
N ARG A 158 17.12 21.91 12.68
CA ARG A 158 16.83 20.65 13.39
C ARG A 158 16.00 19.64 12.59
N ALA A 159 15.63 19.96 11.36
CA ALA A 159 14.87 19.04 10.51
C ALA A 159 15.76 17.87 10.06
N ASP A 160 15.21 16.65 10.09
CA ASP A 160 15.87 15.45 9.60
C ASP A 160 15.65 15.31 8.07
N SER A 161 16.72 15.17 7.30
CA SER A 161 16.69 15.01 5.85
C SER A 161 16.55 13.56 5.38
N GLY A 162 16.53 12.58 6.29
CA GLY A 162 16.57 11.15 5.98
C GLY A 162 15.45 10.68 5.04
N SER A 163 14.20 11.12 5.28
CA SER A 163 13.05 10.79 4.43
C SER A 163 13.23 11.33 3.00
N LEU A 164 13.78 12.55 2.85
CA LEU A 164 14.03 13.15 1.54
C LEU A 164 15.15 12.42 0.79
N ILE A 165 16.25 12.11 1.47
CA ILE A 165 17.37 11.34 0.89
C ILE A 165 16.86 9.99 0.39
N THR A 166 16.13 9.25 1.25
CA THR A 166 15.56 7.95 0.91
C THR A 166 14.60 8.07 -0.29
N ALA A 167 13.79 9.14 -0.36
CA ALA A 167 12.88 9.37 -1.47
C ALA A 167 13.61 9.63 -2.80
N VAL A 168 14.73 10.37 -2.77
CA VAL A 168 15.59 10.61 -3.94
C VAL A 168 16.27 9.32 -4.39
N GLU A 169 16.86 8.57 -3.45
CA GLU A 169 17.53 7.29 -3.73
C GLU A 169 16.55 6.29 -4.35
N THR A 170 15.36 6.14 -3.77
CA THR A 170 14.29 5.30 -4.31
C THR A 170 13.95 5.68 -5.75
N ALA A 171 13.82 6.97 -6.07
CA ALA A 171 13.53 7.40 -7.43
C ALA A 171 14.66 7.06 -8.41
N VAL A 172 15.92 7.17 -7.98
CA VAL A 172 17.10 6.81 -8.78
C VAL A 172 17.13 5.30 -9.04
N GLU A 173 16.86 4.47 -8.04
CA GLU A 173 16.83 3.02 -8.19
C GLU A 173 15.67 2.56 -9.11
N MET A 174 14.48 3.17 -8.96
CA MET A 174 13.35 2.93 -9.88
C MET A 174 13.72 3.29 -11.32
N ALA A 175 14.43 4.40 -11.54
CA ALA A 175 14.82 4.85 -12.88
C ALA A 175 15.88 3.94 -13.51
N ARG A 176 16.73 3.32 -12.70
CA ARG A 176 17.73 2.33 -13.14
C ARG A 176 17.16 0.93 -13.31
N GLY A 177 16.00 0.65 -12.73
CA GLY A 177 15.42 -0.70 -12.66
C GLY A 177 16.20 -1.62 -11.73
N SER A 178 16.77 -1.09 -10.64
CA SER A 178 17.67 -1.80 -9.72
C SER A 178 17.08 -2.01 -8.31
N LEU A 179 15.76 -1.99 -8.17
CA LEU A 179 15.02 -2.20 -6.91
C LEU A 179 14.65 -3.66 -6.65
#